data_AF-A0A4Y7IYK7-F1
#
_entry.id   AF-A0A4Y7IYK7-F1
#
_cell.length_a   1.000
_cell.length_b   1.000
_cell.length_c   1.000
_cell.angle_alpha   90.00
_cell.angle_beta   90.00
_cell.angle_gamma   90.00
#
_symmetry.space_group_name_H-M   'P 1'
#
loop_
_entity.id
_entity.type
_entity.pdbx_description
1 polymer ?
#
loop_
_entity_poly.entity_id
_entity_poly.type
_entity_poly.pdbx_seq_one_letter_code
_entity_poly.pdbx_strand_id
1 'polypeptide(L)'
;MGDQLRRESTGFEKLKPKKKIGKKTIARLKFELKKGGLEQKQHDRIKKIVRVLKRIRKEKRRGTLKLDSLYNAFSDLQKRFRSEFEYFNLTSVAFSYTLPLLTKAFQEWDPLKNAADWLYQMSSWKAMLNEEVWEDFVVQFIVPKLTNVLQALEVKPGNQNSRQLVRFLWIMSWAAVVPSHHMVSMLETSFFLRLQDVLYWWLRSNPNLDEVVQWYLGWKGSLTTELQAHHRIRYELNVCLEMMHQAAEDMELFPPKSFREMRQRQFEAQKKAAAFYAQLQEEAEANKRRRVTSAGYYNMLPEMSLNEIIESYAEQNQRHLSLNTAEHILTKEGNWSLVSLKVLLEMHQSSVTK
;
A
#
# COMPACT_ATOMS: atom_id res chain seq x y z
N MET A 1 13.84 2.84 -12.38
CA MET A 1 12.47 2.77 -11.82
C MET A 1 12.08 3.99 -10.99
N GLY A 2 13.03 4.76 -10.43
CA GLY A 2 12.74 6.05 -9.79
C GLY A 2 12.12 7.12 -10.70
N ASP A 3 12.31 7.02 -12.02
CA ASP A 3 11.72 7.94 -13.00
C ASP A 3 10.27 7.62 -13.38
N GLN A 4 9.79 6.40 -13.13
CA GLN A 4 8.44 6.00 -13.51
C GLN A 4 7.41 6.45 -12.46
N LEU A 5 7.79 6.40 -11.17
CA LEU A 5 7.04 7.00 -10.06
C LEU A 5 7.08 8.53 -10.08
N ARG A 6 8.05 9.15 -10.77
CA ARG A 6 8.18 10.60 -10.87
C ARG A 6 7.24 11.22 -11.92
N ARG A 7 6.83 10.47 -12.93
CA ARG A 7 6.04 10.97 -14.07
C ARG A 7 4.53 11.08 -13.79
N GLU A 8 4.02 10.39 -12.78
CA GLU A 8 2.59 10.46 -12.39
C GLU A 8 2.29 11.55 -11.35
N SER A 9 3.31 12.20 -10.78
CA SER A 9 3.20 13.30 -9.81
C SER A 9 2.82 14.66 -10.48
N THR A 10 1.72 14.70 -11.23
CA THR A 10 1.14 15.98 -11.71
C THR A 10 0.37 16.72 -10.61
N GLY A 11 0.08 16.08 -9.48
CA GLY A 11 -0.61 16.66 -8.31
C GLY A 11 0.25 17.64 -7.51
N PHE A 12 1.53 17.32 -7.28
CA PHE A 12 2.39 18.16 -6.44
C PHE A 12 2.68 19.55 -7.03
N GLU A 13 2.70 19.66 -8.36
CA GLU A 13 2.89 20.94 -9.03
C GLU A 13 1.63 21.83 -8.95
N LYS A 14 0.44 21.20 -8.87
CA LYS A 14 -0.84 21.84 -8.53
C LYS A 14 -0.89 22.25 -7.05
N LEU A 15 -0.12 21.57 -6.19
CA LEU A 15 0.00 21.83 -4.75
C LEU A 15 1.10 22.82 -4.36
N LYS A 16 1.91 23.32 -5.31
CA LYS A 16 2.78 24.49 -5.05
C LYS A 16 1.92 25.53 -4.34
N PRO A 17 2.21 25.87 -3.06
CA PRO A 17 1.30 26.66 -2.26
C PRO A 17 1.10 27.96 -3.01
N LYS A 18 -0.09 28.19 -3.56
CA LYS A 18 -0.35 29.41 -4.32
C LYS A 18 -0.04 30.54 -3.34
N LYS A 19 1.09 31.23 -3.53
CA LYS A 19 1.76 32.09 -2.51
C LYS A 19 0.84 33.17 -1.93
N LYS A 20 -0.35 33.35 -2.53
CA LYS A 20 -1.37 34.33 -2.21
C LYS A 20 -2.70 33.75 -1.66
N ILE A 21 -2.93 32.43 -1.53
CA ILE A 21 -4.22 31.89 -1.02
C ILE A 21 -4.59 32.52 0.33
N GLY A 22 -3.73 32.42 1.34
CA GLY A 22 -4.04 33.03 2.65
C GLY A 22 -4.26 34.54 2.59
N LYS A 23 -3.58 35.26 1.68
CA LYS A 23 -3.84 36.71 1.46
C LYS A 23 -5.23 36.94 0.85
N LYS A 24 -5.57 36.17 -0.20
CA LYS A 24 -6.83 36.28 -0.94
C LYS A 24 -8.02 35.94 -0.03
N THR A 25 -7.93 34.88 0.76
CA THR A 25 -9.01 34.50 1.69
C THR A 25 -9.22 35.55 2.78
N ILE A 26 -8.14 36.12 3.36
CA ILE A 26 -8.27 37.24 4.30
C ILE A 26 -8.94 38.45 3.63
N ALA A 27 -8.62 38.76 2.37
CA ALA A 27 -9.25 39.85 1.64
C ALA A 27 -10.75 39.59 1.40
N ARG A 28 -11.11 38.37 1.00
CA ARG A 28 -12.50 37.93 0.81
C ARG A 28 -13.31 38.03 2.11
N LEU A 29 -12.78 37.49 3.21
CA LEU A 29 -13.43 37.58 4.53
C LEU A 29 -13.63 39.03 4.97
N LYS A 30 -12.66 39.92 4.71
CA LYS A 30 -12.80 41.35 5.00
C LYS A 30 -13.82 42.04 4.12
N PHE A 31 -13.97 41.61 2.87
CA PHE A 31 -14.98 42.13 1.96
C PHE A 31 -16.38 41.77 2.46
N GLU A 32 -16.60 40.51 2.86
CA GLU A 32 -17.88 40.07 3.44
C GLU A 32 -18.24 40.85 4.72
N LEU A 33 -17.27 41.11 5.61
CA LEU A 33 -17.52 41.95 6.79
C LEU A 33 -17.93 43.40 6.44
N LYS A 34 -17.52 43.92 5.28
CA LYS A 34 -17.85 45.27 4.84
C LYS A 34 -19.15 45.35 4.05
N LYS A 35 -19.53 44.29 3.35
CA LYS A 35 -20.71 44.23 2.48
C LYS A 35 -22.02 44.43 3.26
N GLY A 36 -22.03 44.12 4.56
CA GLY A 36 -23.24 44.16 5.38
C GLY A 36 -24.19 42.99 5.07
N GLY A 37 -25.30 42.90 5.81
CA GLY A 37 -26.30 41.83 5.62
C GLY A 37 -25.98 40.49 6.31
N LEU A 38 -24.94 40.44 7.12
CA LEU A 38 -24.64 39.30 7.99
C LEU A 38 -25.34 39.48 9.33
N GLU A 39 -25.86 38.38 9.89
CA GLU A 39 -26.27 38.38 11.30
C GLU A 39 -25.09 38.72 12.20
N GLN A 40 -25.34 39.43 13.31
CA GLN A 40 -24.29 39.86 14.25
C GLN A 40 -23.41 38.68 14.71
N LYS A 41 -24.01 37.52 14.96
CA LYS A 41 -23.31 36.30 15.35
C LYS A 41 -22.35 35.81 14.26
N GLN A 42 -22.78 35.81 13.00
CA GLN A 42 -21.93 35.41 11.87
C GLN A 42 -20.82 36.42 11.63
N HIS A 43 -21.11 37.72 11.75
CA HIS A 43 -20.13 38.79 11.66
C HIS A 43 -19.01 38.61 12.70
N ASP A 44 -19.34 38.30 13.96
CA ASP A 44 -18.36 38.06 15.01
C ASP A 44 -17.51 36.80 14.81
N ARG A 45 -18.10 35.73 14.24
CA ARG A 45 -17.37 34.52 13.85
C ARG A 45 -16.34 34.81 12.76
N ILE A 46 -16.74 35.50 11.68
CA ILE A 46 -15.84 35.89 10.58
C ILE A 46 -14.73 36.80 11.10
N LYS A 47 -15.04 37.74 12.01
CA LYS A 47 -14.04 38.62 12.66
C LYS A 47 -13.03 37.82 13.48
N LYS A 48 -13.43 36.75 14.18
CA LYS A 48 -12.52 35.81 14.88
C LYS A 48 -11.62 35.07 13.90
N ILE A 49 -12.17 34.51 12.81
CA ILE A 49 -11.40 33.82 11.76
C ILE A 49 -10.31 34.74 11.18
N VAL A 50 -10.68 35.97 10.79
CA VAL A 50 -9.72 36.95 10.25
C VAL A 50 -8.59 37.27 11.23
N ARG A 51 -8.88 37.35 12.53
CA ARG A 51 -7.85 37.56 13.56
C ARG A 51 -6.86 36.39 13.62
N VAL A 52 -7.35 35.15 13.63
CA VAL A 52 -6.49 33.95 13.65
C VAL A 52 -5.63 33.87 12.40
N LEU A 53 -6.20 34.06 11.21
CA LEU A 53 -5.45 34.02 9.95
C LEU A 53 -4.39 35.14 9.86
N LYS A 54 -4.67 36.33 10.38
CA LYS A 54 -3.67 37.41 10.49
C LYS A 54 -2.54 37.04 11.45
N ARG A 55 -2.84 36.40 12.59
CA ARG A 55 -1.84 35.91 13.54
C ARG A 55 -0.89 34.91 12.88
N ILE A 56 -1.43 33.85 12.28
CA ILE A 56 -0.66 32.81 11.57
C ILE A 56 0.22 33.45 10.47
N ARG A 57 -0.33 34.39 9.72
CA ARG A 57 0.42 35.12 8.69
C ARG A 57 1.59 35.93 9.27
N LYS A 58 1.42 36.54 10.44
CA LYS A 58 2.47 37.29 11.13
C LYS A 58 3.56 36.35 11.64
N GLU A 59 3.19 35.23 12.24
CA GLU A 59 4.12 34.18 12.70
C GLU A 59 4.92 33.59 11.54
N LYS A 60 4.28 33.28 10.40
CA LYS A 60 4.98 32.83 9.19
C LYS A 60 6.02 33.84 8.70
N ARG A 61 5.69 35.14 8.70
CA ARG A 61 6.63 36.20 8.29
C ARG A 61 7.82 36.33 9.22
N ARG A 62 7.62 36.05 10.51
CA ARG A 62 8.67 36.09 11.53
C ARG A 62 9.50 34.80 11.61
N GLY A 63 9.09 33.75 10.89
CA GLY A 63 9.74 32.43 10.99
C GLY A 63 9.44 31.68 12.29
N THR A 64 8.49 32.15 13.11
CA THR A 64 8.17 31.57 14.43
C THR A 64 7.00 30.57 14.38
N LEU A 65 6.42 30.34 13.20
CA LEU A 65 5.27 29.46 13.03
C LEU A 65 5.68 28.00 13.17
N LYS A 66 5.19 27.33 14.22
CA LYS A 66 5.37 25.90 14.48
C LYS A 66 4.21 25.08 13.91
N LEU A 67 4.48 23.80 13.63
CA LEU A 67 3.51 22.88 13.06
C LEU A 67 2.35 22.62 14.05
N ASP A 68 2.62 22.33 15.32
CA ASP A 68 1.56 22.10 16.33
C ASP A 68 0.67 23.32 16.55
N SER A 69 1.28 24.51 16.60
CA SER A 69 0.53 25.77 16.74
C SER A 69 -0.39 26.01 15.53
N LEU A 70 0.04 25.60 14.33
CA LEU A 70 -0.76 25.69 13.12
C LEU A 70 -1.93 24.70 13.16
N TYR A 71 -1.66 23.42 13.50
CA TYR A 71 -2.68 22.39 13.65
C TYR A 71 -3.76 22.82 14.64
N ASN A 72 -3.35 23.21 15.85
CA ASN A 72 -4.27 23.63 16.91
C ASN A 72 -5.13 24.83 16.48
N ALA A 73 -4.55 25.79 15.76
CA ALA A 73 -5.29 26.94 15.26
C ALA A 73 -6.36 26.54 14.23
N PHE A 74 -6.02 25.69 13.26
CA PHE A 74 -6.99 25.26 12.24
C PHE A 74 -8.03 24.26 12.79
N SER A 75 -7.63 23.37 13.70
CA SER A 75 -8.55 22.47 14.41
C SER A 75 -9.58 23.25 15.24
N ASP A 76 -9.15 24.29 15.98
CA ASP A 76 -10.05 25.16 16.74
C ASP A 76 -11.01 25.93 15.81
N LEU A 77 -10.52 26.42 14.66
CA LEU A 77 -11.37 27.06 13.66
C LEU A 77 -12.41 26.11 13.08
N GLN A 78 -12.02 24.87 12.74
CA GLN A 78 -12.91 23.86 12.16
C GLN A 78 -14.00 23.44 13.17
N LYS A 79 -13.63 23.27 14.45
CA LYS A 79 -14.57 22.91 15.52
C LYS A 79 -15.56 24.03 15.83
N ARG A 80 -15.10 25.28 15.93
CA ARG A 80 -15.94 26.41 16.37
C ARG A 80 -16.73 27.08 15.25
N PHE A 81 -16.25 27.01 14.00
CA PHE A 81 -16.78 27.77 12.88
C PHE A 81 -16.91 26.90 11.62
N ARG A 82 -17.49 25.70 11.74
CA ARG A 82 -17.58 24.70 10.67
C ARG A 82 -18.18 25.24 9.37
N SER A 83 -19.32 25.93 9.45
CA SER A 83 -20.01 26.54 8.30
C SER A 83 -19.11 27.52 7.54
N GLU A 84 -18.43 28.41 8.25
CA GLU A 84 -17.55 29.40 7.66
C GLU A 84 -16.25 28.76 7.16
N PHE A 85 -15.76 27.73 7.86
CA PHE A 85 -14.57 26.98 7.48
C PHE A 85 -14.74 26.35 6.09
N GLU A 86 -15.90 25.75 5.85
CA GLU A 86 -16.29 25.16 4.58
C GLU A 86 -16.57 26.22 3.51
N TYR A 87 -17.44 27.20 3.81
CA TYR A 87 -17.83 28.25 2.85
C TYR A 87 -16.65 29.06 2.31
N PHE A 88 -15.67 29.37 3.17
CA PHE A 88 -14.47 30.11 2.78
C PHE A 88 -13.29 29.23 2.36
N ASN A 89 -13.47 27.91 2.31
CA ASN A 89 -12.45 26.91 1.99
C ASN A 89 -11.15 27.15 2.79
N LEU A 90 -11.28 27.22 4.12
CA LEU A 90 -10.14 27.42 5.01
C LEU A 90 -9.18 26.22 5.02
N THR A 91 -9.64 25.05 4.60
CA THR A 91 -8.83 23.86 4.34
C THR A 91 -7.69 24.16 3.36
N SER A 92 -8.00 24.77 2.20
CA SER A 92 -6.99 25.18 1.22
C SER A 92 -6.00 26.21 1.78
N VAL A 93 -6.47 27.08 2.69
CA VAL A 93 -5.59 28.00 3.41
C VAL A 93 -4.64 27.23 4.31
N ALA A 94 -5.15 26.30 5.14
CA ALA A 94 -4.34 25.45 6.01
C ALA A 94 -3.23 24.75 5.20
N PHE A 95 -3.57 24.17 4.05
CA PHE A 95 -2.60 23.48 3.18
C PHE A 95 -1.47 24.41 2.73
N SER A 96 -1.80 25.65 2.35
CA SER A 96 -0.82 26.66 1.90
C SER A 96 0.21 27.07 2.97
N TYR A 97 -0.11 26.85 4.25
CA TYR A 97 0.80 27.07 5.37
C TYR A 97 1.51 25.79 5.79
N THR A 98 0.79 24.67 5.77
CA THR A 98 1.26 23.35 6.24
C THR A 98 2.34 22.79 5.34
N LEU A 99 2.13 22.80 4.01
CA LEU A 99 3.08 22.19 3.08
C LEU A 99 4.51 22.76 3.22
N PRO A 100 4.75 24.09 3.21
CA PRO A 100 6.10 24.62 3.45
C PRO A 100 6.72 24.24 4.79
N LEU A 101 5.91 24.13 5.85
CA LEU A 101 6.39 23.78 7.18
C LEU A 101 6.76 22.30 7.24
N LEU A 102 5.91 21.43 6.70
CA LEU A 102 6.20 20.01 6.58
C LEU A 102 7.42 19.80 5.68
N THR A 103 7.50 20.42 4.51
CA THR A 103 8.67 20.32 3.65
C THR A 103 9.95 20.71 4.38
N LYS A 104 9.95 21.80 5.16
CA LYS A 104 11.13 22.19 5.96
C LYS A 104 11.42 21.18 7.06
N ALA A 105 10.40 20.75 7.81
CA ALA A 105 10.54 19.79 8.89
C ALA A 105 11.08 18.44 8.40
N PHE A 106 10.65 18.02 7.21
CA PHE A 106 11.03 16.77 6.57
C PHE A 106 12.38 16.83 5.85
N GLN A 107 13.07 17.97 5.78
CA GLN A 107 14.44 18.02 5.25
C GLN A 107 15.39 17.20 6.13
N GLU A 108 15.40 17.46 7.43
CA GLU A 108 16.29 16.81 8.41
C GLU A 108 15.62 15.64 9.16
N TRP A 109 14.36 15.33 8.82
CA TRP A 109 13.63 14.23 9.45
C TRP A 109 14.31 12.87 9.24
N ASP A 110 14.41 12.10 10.33
CA ASP A 110 14.90 10.72 10.36
C ASP A 110 13.77 9.82 10.89
N PRO A 111 13.29 8.83 10.11
CA PRO A 111 12.18 7.96 10.50
C PRO A 111 12.46 7.09 11.73
N LEU A 112 13.73 6.93 12.13
CA LEU A 112 14.10 6.15 13.31
C LEU A 112 14.24 7.00 14.58
N LYS A 113 14.21 8.34 14.47
CA LYS A 113 14.33 9.25 15.62
C LYS A 113 12.98 9.85 15.97
N ASN A 114 12.60 9.75 17.25
CA ASN A 114 11.32 10.25 17.77
C ASN A 114 10.12 9.78 16.92
N ALA A 115 10.17 8.53 16.46
CA ALA A 115 9.19 8.00 15.51
C ALA A 115 7.76 8.09 16.05
N ALA A 116 7.55 7.83 17.35
CA ALA A 116 6.25 7.97 18.00
C ALA A 116 5.67 9.40 17.91
N ASP A 117 6.49 10.42 18.18
CA ASP A 117 6.06 11.83 18.12
C ASP A 117 5.68 12.22 16.68
N TRP A 118 6.50 11.80 15.71
CA TRP A 118 6.22 12.05 14.30
C TRP A 118 4.96 11.33 13.83
N LEU A 119 4.73 10.09 14.24
CA LEU A 119 3.51 9.33 13.91
C LEU A 119 2.26 9.98 14.49
N TYR A 120 2.31 10.43 15.75
CA TYR A 120 1.21 11.17 16.36
C TYR A 120 0.91 12.46 15.58
N GLN A 121 1.96 13.22 15.27
CA GLN A 121 1.82 14.47 14.53
C GLN A 121 1.27 14.23 13.12
N MET A 122 1.81 13.25 12.39
CA MET A 122 1.38 12.94 11.02
C MET A 122 -0.03 12.36 10.96
N SER A 123 -0.44 11.54 11.94
CA SER A 123 -1.82 11.06 12.04
C SER A 123 -2.82 12.21 12.20
N SER A 124 -2.45 13.23 12.99
CA SER A 124 -3.25 14.44 13.19
C SER A 124 -3.43 15.22 11.88
N TRP A 125 -2.35 15.35 11.09
CA TRP A 125 -2.39 16.00 9.80
C TRP A 125 -3.13 15.19 8.74
N LYS A 126 -2.96 13.86 8.70
CA LYS A 126 -3.72 12.96 7.81
C LYS A 126 -5.23 13.14 7.97
N ALA A 127 -5.71 13.30 9.21
CA ALA A 127 -7.14 13.54 9.47
C ALA A 127 -7.65 14.93 9.04
N MET A 128 -6.76 15.91 8.88
CA MET A 128 -7.11 17.29 8.54
C MET A 128 -6.88 17.62 7.04
N LEU A 129 -5.97 16.89 6.39
CA LEU A 129 -5.64 17.02 4.99
C LEU A 129 -6.56 16.12 4.15
N ASN A 130 -6.88 16.52 2.92
CA ASN A 130 -7.61 15.64 1.99
C ASN A 130 -6.69 14.53 1.48
N GLU A 131 -7.27 13.40 1.11
CA GLU A 131 -6.56 12.17 0.78
C GLU A 131 -5.53 12.35 -0.34
N GLU A 132 -5.90 13.00 -1.45
CA GLU A 132 -4.98 13.27 -2.57
C GLU A 132 -3.72 14.04 -2.15
N VAL A 133 -3.87 15.08 -1.32
CA VAL A 133 -2.73 15.91 -0.87
C VAL A 133 -1.89 15.18 0.16
N TRP A 134 -2.53 14.37 1.00
CA TRP A 134 -1.85 13.51 1.94
C TRP A 134 -0.98 12.48 1.22
N GLU A 135 -1.54 11.83 0.21
CA GLU A 135 -0.85 10.83 -0.59
C GLU A 135 0.36 11.42 -1.32
N ASP A 136 0.17 12.53 -2.04
CA ASP A 136 1.23 13.29 -2.68
C ASP A 136 2.37 13.63 -1.70
N PHE A 137 2.02 14.08 -0.49
CA PHE A 137 2.98 14.40 0.56
C PHE A 137 3.74 13.16 1.04
N VAL A 138 3.04 12.05 1.29
CA VAL A 138 3.63 10.79 1.72
C VAL A 138 4.63 10.28 0.69
N VAL A 139 4.25 10.26 -0.59
CA VAL A 139 5.09 9.78 -1.69
C VAL A 139 6.34 10.63 -1.86
N GLN A 140 6.25 11.95 -1.66
CA GLN A 140 7.40 12.84 -1.84
C GLN A 140 8.36 12.84 -0.64
N PHE A 141 7.86 12.80 0.60
CA PHE A 141 8.67 13.09 1.78
C PHE A 141 8.87 11.91 2.72
N ILE A 142 7.88 11.03 2.84
CA ILE A 142 7.90 9.91 3.79
C ILE A 142 8.48 8.67 3.13
N VAL A 143 7.87 8.21 2.04
CA VAL A 143 8.21 6.96 1.36
C VAL A 143 9.69 6.89 0.98
N PRO A 144 10.34 7.90 0.37
CA PRO A 144 11.73 7.79 -0.04
C PRO A 144 12.69 7.56 1.14
N LYS A 145 12.39 8.16 2.30
CA LYS A 145 13.21 8.02 3.50
C LYS A 145 13.00 6.66 4.17
N LEU A 146 11.76 6.17 4.22
CA LEU A 146 11.47 4.80 4.67
C LEU A 146 12.14 3.77 3.77
N THR A 147 12.09 3.96 2.45
CA THR A 147 12.77 3.14 1.45
C THR A 147 14.28 3.09 1.72
N ASN A 148 14.93 4.23 1.99
CA ASN A 148 16.36 4.27 2.28
C ASN A 148 16.71 3.47 3.55
N VAL A 149 15.90 3.59 4.61
CA VAL A 149 16.10 2.81 5.83
C VAL A 149 15.88 1.32 5.58
N LEU A 150 14.85 0.96 4.81
CA LEU A 150 14.63 -0.42 4.40
C LEU A 150 15.83 -0.94 3.60
N GLN A 151 16.36 -0.18 2.65
CA GLN A 151 17.52 -0.58 1.84
C GLN A 151 18.80 -0.79 2.66
N ALA A 152 18.99 0.01 3.71
CA ALA A 152 20.11 -0.13 4.64
C ALA A 152 19.91 -1.25 5.69
N LEU A 153 18.73 -1.88 5.73
CA LEU A 153 18.43 -2.96 6.65
C LEU A 153 19.24 -4.22 6.30
N GLU A 154 19.97 -4.74 7.27
CA GLU A 154 20.72 -5.98 7.12
C GLU A 154 19.81 -7.18 7.42
N VAL A 155 19.35 -7.83 6.35
CA VAL A 155 18.50 -9.02 6.43
C VAL A 155 19.40 -10.24 6.26
N LYS A 156 20.17 -10.61 7.30
CA LYS A 156 21.08 -11.77 7.25
C LYS A 156 20.60 -12.91 8.16
N PRO A 157 20.93 -14.18 7.85
CA PRO A 157 20.73 -15.30 8.77
C PRO A 157 21.49 -15.08 10.07
N GLY A 158 20.89 -15.43 11.22
CA GLY A 158 21.49 -15.21 12.55
C GLY A 158 21.64 -13.75 13.01
N ASN A 159 21.39 -12.77 12.13
CA ASN A 159 21.50 -11.33 12.44
C ASN A 159 20.13 -10.65 12.62
N GLN A 160 19.07 -11.39 12.95
CA GLN A 160 17.87 -10.85 13.59
C GLN A 160 18.19 -10.40 15.03
N ASN A 161 19.28 -9.67 15.20
CA ASN A 161 19.55 -9.01 16.45
C ASN A 161 18.43 -7.98 16.72
N SER A 162 18.18 -7.72 17.99
CA SER A 162 17.10 -6.83 18.43
C SER A 162 17.11 -5.48 17.69
N ARG A 163 18.29 -4.99 17.27
CA ARG A 163 18.45 -3.71 16.59
C ARG A 163 17.86 -3.67 15.18
N GLN A 164 18.16 -4.65 14.32
CA GLN A 164 17.63 -4.66 12.95
C GLN A 164 16.11 -4.89 12.95
N LEU A 165 15.64 -5.79 13.82
CA LEU A 165 14.20 -6.02 14.00
C LEU A 165 13.49 -4.75 14.49
N VAL A 166 14.04 -4.05 15.50
CA VAL A 166 13.48 -2.78 15.99
C VAL A 166 13.41 -1.71 14.89
N ARG A 167 14.44 -1.58 14.03
CA ARG A 167 14.37 -0.65 12.89
C ARG A 167 13.23 -0.99 11.94
N PHE A 168 13.05 -2.27 11.64
CA PHE A 168 11.96 -2.72 10.78
C PHE A 168 10.59 -2.46 11.42
N LEU A 169 10.41 -2.76 12.70
CA LEU A 169 9.18 -2.48 13.45
C LEU A 169 8.83 -0.98 13.46
N TRP A 170 9.84 -0.10 13.58
CA TRP A 170 9.62 1.33 13.42
C TRP A 170 9.11 1.68 12.03
N ILE A 171 9.61 1.07 10.96
CA ILE A 171 9.05 1.26 9.61
C ILE A 171 7.61 0.77 9.54
N MET A 172 7.30 -0.38 10.15
CA MET A 172 5.93 -0.94 10.17
C MET A 172 4.94 -0.02 10.88
N SER A 173 5.36 0.71 11.92
CA SER A 173 4.48 1.66 12.61
C SER A 173 3.97 2.79 11.69
N TRP A 174 4.67 3.07 10.59
CA TRP A 174 4.21 4.02 9.56
C TRP A 174 3.06 3.50 8.69
N ALA A 175 2.70 2.21 8.76
CA ALA A 175 1.56 1.64 8.04
C ALA A 175 0.22 2.29 8.44
N ALA A 176 0.11 2.88 9.64
CA ALA A 176 -1.08 3.64 10.05
C ALA A 176 -1.28 4.94 9.25
N VAL A 177 -0.19 5.48 8.71
CA VAL A 177 -0.11 6.83 8.15
C VAL A 177 0.09 6.79 6.62
N VAL A 178 0.92 5.87 6.14
CA VAL A 178 1.19 5.63 4.72
C VAL A 178 0.08 4.79 4.09
N PRO A 179 -0.46 5.15 2.91
CA PRO A 179 -1.44 4.32 2.20
C PRO A 179 -0.91 2.91 1.92
N SER A 180 -1.78 1.90 2.03
CA SER A 180 -1.40 0.48 1.99
C SER A 180 -0.64 0.10 0.73
N HIS A 181 -1.08 0.58 -0.44
CA HIS A 181 -0.46 0.25 -1.72
C HIS A 181 0.97 0.81 -1.86
N HIS A 182 1.28 1.96 -1.25
CA HIS A 182 2.64 2.52 -1.17
C HIS A 182 3.51 1.69 -0.23
N MET A 183 2.98 1.29 0.93
CA MET A 183 3.69 0.38 1.83
C MET A 183 4.03 -0.95 1.16
N VAL A 184 3.07 -1.55 0.47
CA VAL A 184 3.25 -2.83 -0.24
C VAL A 184 4.32 -2.69 -1.31
N SER A 185 4.20 -1.68 -2.18
CA SER A 185 5.17 -1.42 -3.27
C SER A 185 6.59 -1.19 -2.74
N MET A 186 6.72 -0.44 -1.65
CA MET A 186 8.01 -0.21 -1.01
C MET A 186 8.60 -1.49 -0.44
N LEU A 187 7.79 -2.32 0.23
CA LEU A 187 8.28 -3.58 0.81
C LEU A 187 8.66 -4.60 -0.26
N GLU A 188 7.87 -4.77 -1.31
CA GLU A 188 8.20 -5.66 -2.41
C GLU A 188 9.56 -5.30 -3.02
N THR A 189 9.74 -4.02 -3.36
CA THR A 189 10.93 -3.55 -4.08
C THR A 189 12.16 -3.45 -3.19
N SER A 190 11.99 -3.09 -1.92
CA SER A 190 13.09 -2.67 -1.05
C SER A 190 13.30 -3.56 0.16
N PHE A 191 12.52 -4.62 0.34
CA PHE A 191 12.71 -5.60 1.41
C PHE A 191 12.61 -7.04 0.89
N PHE A 192 11.50 -7.43 0.25
CA PHE A 192 11.26 -8.82 -0.14
C PHE A 192 12.24 -9.35 -1.18
N LEU A 193 12.66 -8.54 -2.17
CA LEU A 193 13.72 -8.96 -3.10
C LEU A 193 14.97 -9.46 -2.36
N ARG A 194 15.43 -8.70 -1.37
CA ARG A 194 16.63 -9.04 -0.62
C ARG A 194 16.40 -10.17 0.37
N LEU A 195 15.23 -10.20 1.02
CA LEU A 195 14.83 -11.30 1.91
C LEU A 195 14.88 -12.64 1.15
N GLN A 196 14.30 -12.68 -0.04
CA GLN A 196 14.26 -13.87 -0.90
C GLN A 196 15.65 -14.25 -1.40
N ASP A 197 16.46 -13.29 -1.86
CA ASP A 197 17.82 -13.56 -2.31
C ASP A 197 18.67 -14.14 -1.19
N VAL A 198 18.60 -13.58 0.02
CA VAL A 198 19.33 -14.08 1.19
C VAL A 198 18.88 -15.48 1.56
N LEU A 199 17.57 -15.73 1.57
CA LEU A 199 17.02 -17.05 1.84
C LEU A 199 17.53 -18.08 0.82
N TYR A 200 17.48 -17.75 -0.47
CA TYR A 200 17.97 -18.62 -1.54
C TYR A 200 19.46 -18.98 -1.35
N TRP A 201 20.31 -17.98 -1.08
CA TRP A 201 21.74 -18.24 -0.83
C TRP A 201 21.98 -19.05 0.43
N TRP A 202 21.19 -18.83 1.48
CA TRP A 202 21.31 -19.57 2.73
C TRP A 202 20.91 -21.04 2.53
N LEU A 203 19.79 -21.30 1.87
CA LEU A 203 19.31 -22.66 1.56
C LEU A 203 20.32 -23.46 0.71
N ARG A 204 20.97 -22.81 -0.27
CA ARG A 204 22.02 -23.44 -1.07
C ARG A 204 23.28 -23.81 -0.28
N SER A 205 23.46 -23.21 0.89
CA SER A 205 24.59 -23.51 1.78
C SER A 205 24.31 -24.70 2.70
N ASN A 206 23.21 -25.44 2.47
CA ASN A 206 22.72 -26.56 3.26
C ASN A 206 22.60 -26.24 4.78
N PRO A 207 21.72 -25.29 5.14
CA PRO A 207 21.61 -24.81 6.52
C PRO A 207 20.71 -25.69 7.38
N ASN A 208 20.71 -25.44 8.68
CA ASN A 208 19.69 -26.02 9.56
C ASN A 208 18.32 -25.42 9.21
N LEU A 209 17.40 -26.26 8.71
CA LEU A 209 16.07 -25.83 8.27
C LEU A 209 15.23 -25.24 9.42
N ASP A 210 15.43 -25.68 10.66
CA ASP A 210 14.72 -25.13 11.82
C ASP A 210 15.10 -23.66 12.04
N GLU A 211 16.38 -23.32 11.90
CA GLU A 211 16.86 -21.94 11.99
C GLU A 211 16.29 -21.07 10.87
N VAL A 212 16.18 -21.63 9.66
CA VAL A 212 15.56 -20.96 8.51
C VAL A 212 14.09 -20.65 8.78
N VAL A 213 13.35 -21.63 9.31
CA VAL A 213 11.94 -21.47 9.67
C VAL A 213 11.77 -20.38 10.74
N GLN A 214 12.56 -20.40 11.81
CA GLN A 214 12.48 -19.38 12.86
C GLN A 214 12.78 -17.98 12.32
N TRP A 215 13.79 -17.85 11.46
CA TRP A 215 14.14 -16.59 10.82
C TRP A 215 13.01 -16.08 9.92
N TYR A 216 12.43 -16.94 9.09
CA TYR A 216 11.27 -16.59 8.25
C TYR A 216 10.07 -16.15 9.11
N LEU A 217 9.74 -16.91 10.15
CA LEU A 217 8.63 -16.60 11.05
C LEU A 217 8.85 -15.27 11.79
N GLY A 218 10.09 -14.96 12.20
CA GLY A 218 10.43 -13.68 12.81
C GLY A 218 10.14 -12.49 11.88
N TRP A 219 10.52 -12.58 10.59
CA TRP A 219 10.21 -11.52 9.63
C TRP A 219 8.73 -11.46 9.28
N LYS A 220 8.07 -12.61 9.06
CA LYS A 220 6.62 -12.67 8.80
C LYS A 220 5.82 -12.07 9.95
N GLY A 221 6.14 -12.44 11.19
CA GLY A 221 5.48 -11.95 12.40
C GLY A 221 5.72 -10.47 12.69
N SER A 222 6.78 -9.87 12.12
CA SER A 222 7.05 -8.43 12.26
C SER A 222 6.16 -7.53 11.38
N LEU A 223 5.46 -8.09 10.39
CA LEU A 223 4.52 -7.38 9.53
C LEU A 223 3.16 -7.18 10.24
N THR A 224 2.46 -6.09 9.94
CA THR A 224 1.09 -5.89 10.46
C THR A 224 0.11 -6.91 9.86
N THR A 225 -1.01 -7.17 10.55
CA THR A 225 -2.03 -8.13 10.10
C THR A 225 -2.64 -7.73 8.76
N GLU A 226 -2.84 -6.45 8.51
CA GLU A 226 -3.37 -5.93 7.25
C GLU A 226 -2.40 -6.14 6.09
N LEU A 227 -1.10 -5.96 6.33
CA LEU A 227 -0.07 -6.22 5.32
C LEU A 227 0.08 -7.71 5.04
N GLN A 228 0.01 -8.56 6.08
CA GLN A 228 0.02 -10.00 5.92
C GLN A 228 -1.19 -10.52 5.12
N ALA A 229 -2.36 -9.89 5.28
CA ALA A 229 -3.56 -10.23 4.52
C ALA A 229 -3.49 -9.78 3.05
N HIS A 230 -2.61 -8.81 2.73
CA HIS A 230 -2.52 -8.24 1.39
C HIS A 230 -1.97 -9.23 0.36
N HIS A 231 -2.71 -9.51 -0.71
CA HIS A 231 -2.41 -10.55 -1.70
C HIS A 231 -0.99 -10.50 -2.29
N ARG A 232 -0.45 -9.30 -2.53
CA ARG A 232 0.93 -9.11 -3.03
C ARG A 232 2.00 -9.53 -2.02
N ILE A 233 1.79 -9.20 -0.74
CA ILE A 233 2.71 -9.58 0.33
C ILE A 233 2.63 -11.10 0.57
N ARG A 234 1.41 -11.66 0.56
CA ARG A 234 1.21 -13.12 0.63
C ARG A 234 1.97 -13.84 -0.47
N TYR A 235 1.95 -13.32 -1.69
CA TYR A 235 2.75 -13.89 -2.76
C TYR A 235 4.24 -13.89 -2.44
N GLU A 236 4.80 -12.76 -2.02
CA GLU A 236 6.25 -12.68 -1.73
C GLU A 236 6.65 -13.60 -0.56
N LEU A 237 5.77 -13.77 0.42
CA LEU A 237 5.95 -14.74 1.51
C LEU A 237 5.85 -16.20 1.02
N ASN A 238 4.97 -16.49 0.07
CA ASN A 238 4.81 -17.82 -0.50
C ASN A 238 6.01 -18.23 -1.36
N VAL A 239 6.64 -17.28 -2.08
CA VAL A 239 7.91 -17.56 -2.79
C VAL A 239 8.99 -18.04 -1.82
N CYS A 240 9.07 -17.46 -0.62
CA CYS A 240 10.00 -17.94 0.41
C CYS A 240 9.65 -19.36 0.87
N LEU A 241 8.37 -19.65 1.13
CA LEU A 241 7.91 -20.97 1.55
C LEU A 241 8.21 -22.04 0.51
N GLU A 242 7.97 -21.74 -0.76
CA GLU A 242 8.23 -22.63 -1.88
C GLU A 242 9.72 -22.96 -2.01
N MET A 243 10.62 -21.98 -1.85
CA MET A 243 12.06 -22.26 -1.82
C MET A 243 12.47 -23.12 -0.61
N MET A 244 11.88 -22.89 0.56
CA MET A 244 12.13 -23.71 1.75
C MET A 244 11.64 -25.14 1.56
N HIS A 245 10.50 -25.32 0.90
CA HIS A 245 9.94 -26.62 0.55
C HIS A 245 10.85 -27.37 -0.44
N GLN A 246 11.30 -26.70 -1.50
CA GLN A 246 12.28 -27.27 -2.44
C GLN A 246 13.57 -27.72 -1.74
N ALA A 247 14.06 -26.95 -0.76
CA ALA A 247 15.22 -27.35 0.02
C ALA A 247 14.94 -28.56 0.93
N ALA A 248 13.75 -28.64 1.52
CA ALA A 248 13.38 -29.72 2.45
C ALA A 248 13.13 -31.06 1.74
N GLU A 249 12.69 -31.03 0.49
CA GLU A 249 12.46 -32.22 -0.33
C GLU A 249 13.66 -32.60 -1.22
N ASP A 250 14.83 -31.98 -1.00
CA ASP A 250 16.04 -32.17 -1.81
C ASP A 250 15.80 -31.97 -3.33
N MET A 251 14.86 -31.09 -3.69
CA MET A 251 14.54 -30.72 -5.07
C MET A 251 15.52 -29.69 -5.63
N GLU A 252 15.49 -29.50 -6.95
CA GLU A 252 16.23 -28.41 -7.58
C GLU A 252 15.73 -27.05 -7.07
N LEU A 253 16.62 -26.28 -6.43
CA LEU A 253 16.30 -24.95 -5.92
C LEU A 253 16.21 -23.92 -7.04
N PHE A 254 15.02 -23.39 -7.26
CA PHE A 254 14.81 -22.30 -8.21
C PHE A 254 15.11 -20.93 -7.58
N PRO A 255 15.74 -20.00 -8.31
CA PRO A 255 15.97 -18.66 -7.80
C PRO A 255 14.66 -17.85 -7.72
N PRO A 256 14.56 -16.84 -6.82
CA PRO A 256 13.36 -16.02 -6.63
C PRO A 256 12.78 -15.42 -7.92
N LYS A 257 13.64 -15.06 -8.88
CA LYS A 257 13.24 -14.51 -10.17
C LYS A 257 12.42 -15.50 -11.01
N SER A 258 12.74 -16.79 -10.95
CA SER A 258 12.05 -17.83 -11.72
C SER A 258 10.57 -17.94 -11.32
N PHE A 259 10.23 -17.79 -10.04
CA PHE A 259 8.83 -17.78 -9.59
C PHE A 259 8.04 -16.62 -10.19
N ARG A 260 8.66 -15.44 -10.32
CA ARG A 260 8.05 -14.25 -10.94
C ARG A 260 7.81 -14.46 -12.43
N GLU A 261 8.80 -15.02 -13.13
CA GLU A 261 8.66 -15.37 -14.54
C GLU A 261 7.59 -16.43 -14.78
N MET A 262 7.54 -17.45 -13.93
CA MET A 262 6.54 -18.51 -14.00
C MET A 262 5.12 -17.96 -13.78
N ARG A 263 4.93 -17.11 -12.76
CA ARG A 263 3.67 -16.39 -12.52
C ARG A 263 3.27 -15.53 -13.71
N GLN A 264 4.22 -14.79 -14.30
CA GLN A 264 3.95 -13.94 -15.45
C GLN A 264 3.47 -14.78 -16.65
N ARG A 265 4.14 -15.90 -16.92
CA ARG A 265 3.75 -16.85 -17.97
C ARG A 265 2.36 -17.43 -17.74
N GLN A 266 2.01 -17.74 -16.49
CA GLN A 266 0.66 -18.22 -16.15
C GLN A 266 -0.40 -17.16 -16.34
N PHE A 267 -0.14 -15.92 -15.91
CA PHE A 267 -1.08 -14.83 -16.13
C PHE A 267 -1.31 -14.57 -17.63
N GLU A 268 -0.25 -14.62 -18.43
CA GLU A 268 -0.35 -14.52 -19.89
C GLU A 268 -1.08 -15.72 -20.51
N ALA A 269 -0.83 -16.93 -20.02
CA ALA A 269 -1.55 -18.13 -20.46
C ALA A 269 -3.04 -18.07 -20.10
N GLN A 270 -3.38 -17.65 -18.88
CA GLN A 270 -4.75 -17.43 -18.42
C GLN A 270 -5.46 -16.39 -19.26
N LYS A 271 -4.80 -15.26 -19.56
CA LYS A 271 -5.36 -14.22 -20.43
C LYS A 271 -5.63 -14.74 -21.84
N LYS A 272 -4.71 -15.54 -22.39
CA LYS A 272 -4.86 -16.15 -23.72
C LYS A 272 -5.96 -17.20 -23.73
N ALA A 273 -6.04 -18.05 -22.71
CA ALA A 273 -7.10 -19.03 -22.55
C ALA A 273 -8.47 -18.33 -22.43
N ALA A 274 -8.60 -17.32 -21.55
CA ALA A 274 -9.83 -16.55 -21.41
C ALA A 274 -10.26 -15.86 -22.73
N ALA A 275 -9.32 -15.30 -23.49
CA ALA A 275 -9.60 -14.71 -24.80
C ALA A 275 -10.06 -15.77 -25.82
N PHE A 276 -9.41 -16.93 -25.85
CA PHE A 276 -9.81 -18.07 -26.70
C PHE A 276 -11.22 -18.55 -26.36
N TYR A 277 -11.56 -18.66 -25.07
CA TYR A 277 -12.90 -19.03 -24.63
C TYR A 277 -13.96 -17.98 -24.98
N ALA A 278 -13.65 -16.69 -24.85
CA ALA A 278 -14.55 -15.63 -25.28
C ALA A 278 -14.83 -15.70 -26.80
N GLN A 279 -13.82 -16.01 -27.61
CA GLN A 279 -13.98 -16.23 -29.05
C GLN A 279 -14.89 -17.43 -29.35
N LEU A 280 -14.69 -18.56 -28.66
CA LEU A 280 -15.56 -19.73 -28.82
C LEU A 280 -17.02 -19.44 -28.43
N GLN A 281 -17.23 -18.65 -27.36
CA GLN A 281 -18.56 -18.21 -26.96
C GLN A 281 -19.20 -17.29 -28.01
N GLU A 282 -18.47 -16.31 -28.53
CA GLU A 282 -18.95 -15.39 -29.57
C GLU A 282 -19.29 -16.14 -30.86
N GLU A 283 -18.47 -17.12 -31.27
CA GLU A 283 -18.73 -17.95 -32.44
C GLU A 283 -19.94 -18.87 -32.23
N ALA A 284 -20.10 -19.46 -31.04
CA ALA A 284 -21.28 -20.24 -30.68
C ALA A 284 -22.56 -19.38 -30.67
N GLU A 285 -22.50 -18.15 -30.16
CA GLU A 285 -23.60 -17.20 -30.20
C GLU A 285 -23.92 -16.72 -31.62
N ALA A 286 -22.91 -16.45 -32.45
CA ALA A 286 -23.08 -16.11 -33.85
C ALA A 286 -23.72 -17.26 -34.65
N ASN A 287 -23.30 -18.50 -34.38
CA ASN A 287 -23.91 -19.70 -34.96
C ASN A 287 -25.34 -19.94 -34.45
N LYS A 288 -25.64 -19.64 -33.18
CA LYS A 288 -27.03 -19.62 -32.68
C LYS A 288 -27.85 -18.58 -33.44
N ARG A 289 -27.36 -17.35 -33.59
CA ARG A 289 -28.04 -16.27 -34.34
C ARG A 289 -28.27 -16.64 -35.81
N ARG A 290 -27.34 -17.36 -36.44
CA ARG A 290 -27.47 -17.88 -37.81
C ARG A 290 -28.48 -19.04 -37.93
N ARG A 291 -28.75 -19.79 -36.86
CA ARG A 291 -29.63 -20.97 -36.83
C ARG A 291 -31.07 -20.69 -36.34
N VAL A 292 -31.45 -19.45 -36.01
CA VAL A 292 -32.84 -19.10 -35.62
C VAL A 292 -33.86 -19.25 -36.77
N THR A 293 -33.47 -19.73 -37.95
CA THR A 293 -34.41 -20.06 -39.05
C THR A 293 -34.87 -21.52 -39.12
N SER A 294 -34.46 -22.44 -38.23
CA SER A 294 -35.19 -23.70 -38.08
C SER A 294 -35.21 -24.22 -36.65
N ALA A 295 -36.40 -24.63 -36.23
CA ALA A 295 -36.73 -24.99 -34.86
C ALA A 295 -35.99 -26.24 -34.35
N GLY A 296 -35.71 -26.24 -33.04
CA GLY A 296 -35.62 -27.46 -32.23
C GLY A 296 -34.24 -27.86 -31.73
N TYR A 297 -34.11 -27.86 -30.38
CA TYR A 297 -33.21 -28.69 -29.58
C TYR A 297 -31.68 -28.45 -29.64
N TYR A 298 -31.15 -27.71 -28.66
CA TYR A 298 -30.35 -28.19 -27.51
C TYR A 298 -29.54 -27.05 -26.90
N ASN A 299 -29.81 -26.78 -25.62
CA ASN A 299 -28.90 -26.11 -24.70
C ASN A 299 -27.94 -27.16 -24.14
N MET A 300 -26.64 -26.82 -24.07
CA MET A 300 -25.70 -27.08 -22.97
C MET A 300 -24.27 -26.93 -23.51
N LEU A 301 -23.68 -25.74 -23.36
CA LEU A 301 -22.23 -25.67 -23.14
C LEU A 301 -22.08 -25.70 -21.61
N PRO A 302 -21.31 -26.64 -21.03
CA PRO A 302 -21.05 -26.64 -19.60
C PRO A 302 -20.39 -25.32 -19.20
N GLU A 303 -20.84 -24.71 -18.11
CA GLU A 303 -20.06 -23.65 -17.46
C GLU A 303 -18.77 -24.28 -16.93
N MET A 304 -17.71 -24.26 -17.73
CA MET A 304 -16.42 -24.78 -17.32
C MET A 304 -15.76 -23.83 -16.32
N SER A 305 -15.11 -24.41 -15.32
CA SER A 305 -14.33 -23.65 -14.35
C SER A 305 -13.06 -23.08 -15.00
N LEU A 306 -12.53 -22.00 -14.43
CA LEU A 306 -11.31 -21.35 -14.92
C LEU A 306 -10.10 -22.32 -14.98
N ASN A 307 -10.08 -23.36 -14.14
CA ASN A 307 -9.01 -24.35 -14.13
C ASN A 307 -9.12 -25.34 -15.31
N GLU A 308 -10.31 -25.85 -15.61
CA GLU A 308 -10.56 -26.71 -16.77
C GLU A 308 -10.26 -25.98 -18.10
N ILE A 309 -10.52 -24.67 -18.12
CA ILE A 309 -10.18 -23.75 -19.20
C ILE A 309 -8.66 -23.63 -19.42
N ILE A 310 -7.89 -23.58 -18.33
CA ILE A 310 -6.43 -23.49 -18.40
C ILE A 310 -5.83 -24.84 -18.82
N GLU A 311 -6.37 -25.95 -18.31
CA GLU A 311 -5.93 -27.31 -18.61
C GLU A 311 -6.17 -27.69 -20.07
N SER A 312 -7.34 -27.37 -20.65
CA SER A 312 -7.62 -27.64 -22.07
C SER A 312 -6.69 -26.85 -23.03
N TYR A 313 -6.40 -25.59 -22.69
CA TYR A 313 -5.48 -24.74 -23.47
C TYR A 313 -4.03 -25.25 -23.37
N ALA A 314 -3.65 -25.76 -22.21
CA ALA A 314 -2.36 -26.38 -21.93
C ALA A 314 -2.17 -27.68 -22.72
N GLU A 315 -3.18 -28.55 -22.74
CA GLU A 315 -3.22 -29.80 -23.49
C GLU A 315 -3.12 -29.58 -25.00
N GLN A 316 -3.90 -28.64 -25.58
CA GLN A 316 -3.86 -28.36 -27.02
C GLN A 316 -2.53 -27.74 -27.50
N ASN A 317 -1.80 -27.06 -26.62
CA ASN A 317 -0.54 -26.39 -26.97
C ASN A 317 0.72 -27.13 -26.49
N GLN A 318 0.60 -28.38 -26.02
CA GLN A 318 1.70 -29.18 -25.44
C GLN A 318 2.51 -28.40 -24.38
N ARG A 319 1.85 -27.53 -23.60
CA ARG A 319 2.49 -26.78 -22.53
C ARG A 319 1.94 -27.30 -21.21
N HIS A 320 2.75 -28.02 -20.44
CA HIS A 320 2.39 -28.33 -19.04
C HIS A 320 2.26 -27.01 -18.26
N LEU A 321 1.03 -26.58 -18.01
CA LEU A 321 0.69 -25.48 -17.09
C LEU A 321 0.06 -26.06 -15.82
N SER A 322 0.66 -27.12 -15.26
CA SER A 322 0.29 -27.58 -13.93
C SER A 322 1.10 -26.81 -12.89
N LEU A 323 0.50 -25.80 -12.26
CA LEU A 323 0.87 -25.46 -10.89
C LEU A 323 -0.05 -26.23 -9.97
N ASN A 324 0.36 -27.45 -9.61
CA ASN A 324 -0.17 -28.02 -8.41
C ASN A 324 0.49 -27.33 -7.21
N THR A 325 -0.40 -26.83 -6.37
CA THR A 325 -0.21 -26.15 -5.10
C THR A 325 0.18 -27.21 -4.08
N ALA A 326 1.48 -27.37 -3.82
CA ALA A 326 1.98 -28.18 -2.73
C ALA A 326 2.37 -27.25 -1.57
N GLU A 327 1.58 -27.22 -0.49
CA GLU A 327 2.01 -26.68 0.80
C GLU A 327 1.96 -27.82 1.82
N HIS A 328 3.11 -28.20 2.39
CA HIS A 328 3.23 -29.14 3.49
C HIS A 328 3.21 -28.39 4.84
N ILE A 329 2.70 -29.01 5.91
CA ILE A 329 2.85 -28.54 7.31
C ILE A 329 3.48 -29.64 8.16
N LEU A 330 4.37 -29.23 9.08
CA LEU A 330 4.98 -30.06 10.13
C LEU A 330 3.89 -30.53 11.11
N THR A 331 3.66 -31.84 11.20
CA THR A 331 2.76 -32.40 12.22
C THR A 331 3.40 -32.31 13.61
N LYS A 332 2.59 -32.43 14.68
CA LYS A 332 3.03 -32.35 16.09
C LYS A 332 4.10 -33.40 16.48
N GLU A 333 4.41 -34.35 15.60
CA GLU A 333 5.39 -35.42 15.80
C GLU A 333 6.66 -35.24 14.93
N GLY A 334 6.81 -34.12 14.21
CA GLY A 334 8.02 -33.84 13.42
C GLY A 334 8.00 -34.36 11.98
N ASN A 335 6.91 -34.98 11.51
CA ASN A 335 6.80 -35.51 10.15
C ASN A 335 5.87 -34.66 9.26
N TRP A 336 6.20 -34.56 7.96
CA TRP A 336 5.41 -33.85 6.94
C TRP A 336 4.32 -34.75 6.33
N SER A 337 3.08 -34.25 6.20
CA SER A 337 1.99 -34.98 5.51
C SER A 337 1.09 -34.06 4.67
N LEU A 338 0.60 -34.59 3.55
CA LEU A 338 -0.16 -33.91 2.49
C LEU A 338 -1.62 -33.62 2.92
N VAL A 339 -2.08 -32.36 2.88
CA VAL A 339 -3.47 -31.98 3.20
C VAL A 339 -4.04 -31.01 2.16
N SER A 340 -5.33 -31.14 1.84
CA SER A 340 -6.04 -30.36 0.81
C SER A 340 -6.18 -28.86 1.14
N LEU A 341 -6.05 -28.02 0.10
CA LEU A 341 -6.21 -26.54 0.07
C LEU A 341 -7.44 -26.00 0.82
N LYS A 342 -8.50 -26.81 0.93
CA LYS A 342 -9.75 -26.45 1.62
C LYS A 342 -9.56 -26.31 3.13
N VAL A 343 -8.75 -27.19 3.74
CA VAL A 343 -8.48 -27.19 5.19
C VAL A 343 -7.51 -26.07 5.57
N LEU A 344 -6.56 -25.74 4.69
CA LEU A 344 -5.63 -24.61 4.84
C LEU A 344 -6.36 -23.25 4.80
N LEU A 345 -7.38 -23.12 3.94
CA LEU A 345 -8.25 -21.95 3.91
C LEU A 345 -9.07 -21.82 5.19
N GLU A 346 -9.60 -22.92 5.73
CA GLU A 346 -10.33 -22.93 7.01
C GLU A 346 -9.43 -22.57 8.21
N MET A 347 -8.15 -23.00 8.21
CA MET A 347 -7.17 -22.63 9.24
C MET A 347 -6.69 -21.17 9.12
N HIS A 348 -6.48 -20.68 7.89
CA HIS A 348 -6.14 -19.28 7.66
C HIS A 348 -7.31 -18.34 8.03
N GLN A 349 -8.54 -18.73 7.69
CA GLN A 349 -9.76 -18.00 8.06
C GLN A 349 -10.02 -18.01 9.58
N SER A 350 -9.69 -19.10 10.30
CA SER A 350 -9.79 -19.17 11.77
C SER A 350 -8.70 -18.37 12.51
N SER A 351 -7.53 -18.15 11.89
CA SER A 351 -6.47 -17.27 12.42
C SER A 351 -6.74 -15.77 12.24
N VAL A 352 -7.64 -15.41 11.32
CA VAL A 352 -8.05 -14.02 11.02
C VAL A 352 -9.34 -13.65 11.77
N THR A 353 -10.03 -14.62 12.37
CA THR A 353 -11.28 -14.45 13.12
C THR A 353 -11.13 -14.57 14.65
N LYS A 354 -9.90 -14.58 15.17
CA LYS A 354 -9.57 -14.30 16.58
C LYS A 354 -8.75 -13.02 16.64
#